data_AF-A0AAJ5EEV4-F1
#
_entry.id   AF-A0AAJ5EEV4-F1
#
_cell.length_a   1.000
_cell.length_b   1.000
_cell.length_c   1.000
_cell.angle_alpha   90.00
_cell.angle_beta   90.00
_cell.angle_gamma   90.00
#
_symmetry.space_group_name_H-M   'P 1'
#
loop_
_entity.id
_entity.type
_entity.pdbx_description
1 polymer ?
#
loop_
_entity_poly.entity_id
_entity_poly.type
_entity_poly.pdbx_seq_one_letter_code
_entity_poly.pdbx_strand_id
1 'polypeptide(L)'
;MSINSKELSRWENYIDMDGDLAKHQTFLTAIQKQSKLKEVLRDLNERLKKLENEKAEIVELIDKFQGLEQCILKKKYVEGLTLESIADELGYSLSYIKSKHAELMRIIRFNKKSIVRTVPR
;
A
#
# COMPACT_ATOMS: atom_id res chain seq x y z
N MET A 1 34.73 -22.01 34.04
CA MET A 1 34.23 -22.20 32.66
C MET A 1 35.33 -21.78 31.71
N SER A 2 35.91 -22.70 30.93
CA SER A 2 36.89 -22.35 29.91
C SER A 2 36.14 -21.83 28.69
N ILE A 3 36.35 -20.58 28.31
CA ILE A 3 35.82 -20.05 27.04
C ILE A 3 36.47 -20.85 25.91
N ASN A 4 35.64 -21.33 24.97
CA ASN A 4 36.08 -22.08 23.82
C ASN A 4 36.89 -21.15 22.90
N SER A 5 38.19 -21.41 22.75
CA SER A 5 39.10 -20.60 21.92
C SER A 5 38.57 -20.40 20.50
N LYS A 6 37.86 -21.41 19.95
CA LYS A 6 37.27 -21.31 18.61
C LYS A 6 36.10 -20.32 18.55
N GLU A 7 35.34 -20.19 19.63
CA GLU A 7 34.25 -19.21 19.69
C GLU A 7 34.80 -17.80 19.84
N LEU A 8 35.88 -17.60 20.61
CA LEU A 8 36.53 -16.30 20.76
C LEU A 8 36.96 -15.72 19.40
N SER A 9 37.59 -16.54 18.55
CA SER A 9 38.05 -16.11 17.21
C SER A 9 36.92 -15.71 16.25
N ARG A 10 35.66 -16.10 16.52
CA ARG A 10 34.50 -15.68 15.72
C ARG A 10 34.02 -14.27 16.06
N TRP A 11 34.29 -13.83 17.29
CA TRP A 11 33.91 -12.52 17.82
C TRP A 11 35.04 -11.48 17.76
N GLU A 12 36.29 -11.90 17.57
CA GLU A 12 37.41 -10.99 17.42
C GLU A 12 37.36 -10.24 16.09
N ASN A 13 37.51 -8.91 16.15
CA ASN A 13 37.70 -8.02 15.01
C ASN A 13 39.17 -7.59 14.99
N TYR A 14 39.95 -8.04 14.00
CA TYR A 14 41.31 -7.54 13.76
C TYR A 14 41.36 -6.69 12.49
N ILE A 15 42.38 -5.83 12.40
CA ILE A 15 42.59 -4.90 11.28
C ILE A 15 42.61 -5.63 9.91
N ASP A 16 43.13 -6.87 9.87
CA ASP A 16 43.35 -7.62 8.63
C ASP A 16 42.44 -8.85 8.45
N MET A 17 41.71 -9.30 9.50
CA MET A 17 40.75 -10.40 9.43
C MET A 17 39.66 -10.26 10.51
N ASP A 18 38.41 -10.08 10.08
CA ASP A 18 37.24 -10.08 10.96
C ASP A 18 36.65 -11.48 11.09
N GLY A 19 36.34 -11.88 12.33
CA GLY A 19 35.52 -13.05 12.60
C GLY A 19 34.13 -12.95 11.95
N ASP A 20 33.55 -14.09 11.61
CA ASP A 20 32.25 -14.17 10.91
C ASP A 20 31.10 -13.50 11.69
N LEU A 21 31.14 -13.54 13.02
CA LEU A 21 30.17 -12.86 13.89
C LEU A 21 30.52 -11.39 14.14
N ALA A 22 31.82 -11.10 14.22
CA ALA A 22 32.36 -9.79 14.54
C ALA A 22 32.04 -8.75 13.45
N LYS A 23 32.03 -9.17 12.18
CA LYS A 23 31.67 -8.37 11.00
C LYS A 23 30.31 -7.68 11.11
N HIS A 24 29.34 -8.32 11.75
CA HIS A 24 27.97 -7.81 11.88
C HIS A 24 27.79 -6.74 12.97
N GLN A 25 28.79 -6.55 13.83
CA GLN A 25 28.82 -5.67 14.99
C GLN A 25 29.78 -4.48 14.79
N THR A 26 30.20 -4.20 13.56
CA THR A 26 31.03 -3.03 13.26
C THR A 26 30.18 -1.76 13.14
N PHE A 27 30.75 -0.61 13.52
CA PHE A 27 30.10 0.71 13.39
C PHE A 27 29.65 1.00 11.95
N LEU A 28 30.48 0.64 10.95
CA LEU A 28 30.15 0.78 9.53
C LEU A 28 28.95 -0.09 9.13
N THR A 29 28.88 -1.32 9.63
CA THR A 29 27.75 -2.22 9.37
C THR A 29 26.46 -1.71 10.01
N ALA A 30 26.56 -1.09 11.19
CA ALA A 30 25.41 -0.42 11.83
C ALA A 30 24.92 0.76 10.99
N ILE A 31 25.82 1.60 10.47
CA ILE A 31 25.46 2.72 9.57
C ILE A 31 24.81 2.22 8.29
N GLN A 32 25.37 1.18 7.64
CA GLN A 32 24.80 0.60 6.43
C GLN A 32 23.40 -0.01 6.66
N LYS A 33 23.20 -0.68 7.80
CA LYS A 33 21.86 -1.17 8.19
C LYS A 33 20.88 -0.01 8.39
N GLN A 34 21.32 1.07 9.03
CA GLN A 34 20.49 2.27 9.23
C GLN A 34 20.14 2.99 7.93
N SER A 35 21.09 3.13 6.99
CA SER A 35 20.83 3.76 5.70
C SER A 35 19.81 2.97 4.88
N LYS A 36 19.97 1.64 4.82
CA LYS A 36 19.02 0.74 4.18
C LYS A 36 17.62 0.82 4.82
N LEU A 37 17.56 0.90 6.15
CA LEU A 37 16.29 1.05 6.85
C LEU A 37 15.59 2.37 6.50
N LYS A 38 16.34 3.47 6.43
CA LYS A 38 15.81 4.78 6.04
C LYS A 38 15.26 4.77 4.61
N GLU A 39 15.95 4.10 3.70
CA GLU A 39 15.50 3.94 2.31
C GLU A 39 14.18 3.17 2.25
N VAL A 40 14.09 2.02 2.92
CA VAL A 40 12.83 1.24 3.00
C VAL A 40 11.71 2.07 3.63
N LEU A 41 12.00 2.84 4.67
CA LEU A 41 11.02 3.71 5.33
C LEU A 41 10.53 4.83 4.40
N ARG A 42 11.43 5.41 3.59
CA ARG A 42 11.07 6.40 2.58
C ARG A 42 10.15 5.80 1.53
N ASP A 43 10.49 4.63 1.00
CA ASP A 43 9.68 3.94 -0.01
C ASP A 43 8.29 3.56 0.52
N LEU A 44 8.21 3.11 1.77
CA LEU A 44 6.93 2.84 2.45
C LEU A 44 6.09 4.11 2.62
N ASN A 45 6.71 5.22 3.03
CA ASN A 45 6.01 6.51 3.16
C ASN A 45 5.53 7.05 1.81
N GLU A 46 6.31 6.90 0.74
CA GLU A 46 5.90 7.31 -0.60
C GLU A 46 4.70 6.47 -1.09
N ARG A 47 4.73 5.16 -0.85
CA ARG A 47 3.59 4.27 -1.14
C ARG A 47 2.36 4.64 -0.33
N LEU A 48 2.50 4.94 0.95
CA LEU A 48 1.40 5.39 1.80
C LEU A 48 0.79 6.69 1.26
N LYS A 49 1.62 7.69 0.94
CA LYS A 49 1.16 8.96 0.39
C LYS A 49 0.42 8.77 -0.94
N LYS A 50 0.90 7.87 -1.80
CA LYS A 50 0.22 7.52 -3.05
C LYS A 50 -1.15 6.88 -2.79
N LEU A 51 -1.23 5.94 -1.86
CA LEU A 51 -2.48 5.29 -1.46
C LEU A 51 -3.47 6.28 -0.85
N GLU A 52 -3.01 7.24 -0.05
CA GLU A 52 -3.84 8.31 0.51
C GLU A 52 -4.40 9.22 -0.59
N ASN A 53 -3.58 9.60 -1.57
CA ASN A 53 -4.02 10.40 -2.70
C ASN A 53 -5.06 9.63 -3.56
N GLU A 54 -4.81 8.35 -3.84
CA GLU A 54 -5.77 7.49 -4.54
C GLU A 54 -7.10 7.39 -3.77
N LYS A 55 -7.05 7.29 -2.43
CA LYS A 55 -8.27 7.31 -1.60
C LYS A 55 -9.01 8.65 -1.70
N ALA A 56 -8.30 9.76 -1.64
CA ALA A 56 -8.91 11.09 -1.76
C ALA A 56 -9.60 11.28 -3.12
N GLU A 57 -8.94 10.89 -4.21
CA GLU A 57 -9.51 10.89 -5.56
C GLU A 57 -10.79 10.05 -5.65
N ILE A 58 -10.79 8.87 -5.02
CA ILE A 58 -11.99 8.00 -4.97
C ILE A 58 -13.12 8.69 -4.21
N VAL A 59 -12.84 9.32 -3.07
CA VAL A 59 -13.86 10.04 -2.28
C VAL A 59 -14.46 11.19 -3.08
N GLU A 60 -13.65 11.98 -3.78
CA GLU A 60 -14.14 13.05 -4.66
C GLU A 60 -14.97 12.51 -5.83
N LEU A 61 -14.58 11.35 -6.39
CA LEU A 61 -15.36 10.67 -7.42
C LEU A 61 -16.72 10.22 -6.88
N ILE A 62 -16.76 9.66 -5.67
CA ILE A 62 -18.00 9.23 -5.01
C ILE A 62 -18.92 10.43 -4.80
N ASP A 63 -18.39 11.58 -4.39
CA ASP A 63 -19.19 12.78 -4.12
C ASP A 63 -19.87 13.38 -5.38
N LYS A 64 -19.31 13.11 -6.56
CA LYS A 64 -19.91 13.50 -7.85
C LYS A 64 -21.15 12.66 -8.23
N PHE A 65 -21.30 11.46 -7.68
CA PHE A 65 -22.49 10.64 -7.89
C PHE A 65 -23.58 11.05 -6.91
N GLN A 66 -24.84 10.88 -7.31
CA GLN A 66 -26.00 11.27 -6.49
C GLN A 66 -26.92 10.06 -6.25
N GLY A 67 -27.51 10.00 -5.05
CA GLY A 67 -28.51 8.99 -4.70
C GLY A 67 -27.94 7.57 -4.59
N LEU A 68 -28.58 6.62 -5.28
CA LEU A 68 -28.29 5.19 -5.15
C LEU A 68 -26.85 4.83 -5.56
N GLU A 69 -26.31 5.51 -6.55
CA GLU A 69 -24.97 5.27 -7.08
C GLU A 69 -23.88 5.63 -6.07
N GLN A 70 -24.05 6.75 -5.38
CA GLN A 70 -23.19 7.19 -4.29
C GLN A 70 -23.20 6.20 -3.14
N CYS A 71 -24.38 5.72 -2.74
CA CYS A 71 -24.52 4.70 -1.70
C CYS A 71 -23.82 3.39 -2.07
N ILE A 72 -23.99 2.90 -3.31
CA ILE A 72 -23.32 1.67 -3.78
C ILE A 72 -21.80 1.83 -3.72
N LEU A 73 -21.25 2.95 -4.20
CA LEU A 73 -19.79 3.17 -4.21
C LEU A 73 -19.23 3.39 -2.81
N LYS A 74 -19.90 4.16 -1.96
CA LYS A 74 -19.50 4.40 -0.56
C LYS A 74 -19.45 3.07 0.20
N LYS A 75 -20.50 2.26 0.12
CA LYS A 75 -20.55 0.96 0.81
C LYS A 75 -19.50 -0.02 0.28
N LYS A 76 -19.21 0.02 -1.02
CA LYS A 76 -18.21 -0.87 -1.63
C LYS A 76 -16.77 -0.50 -1.27
N TYR A 77 -16.43 0.79 -1.34
CA TYR A 77 -15.03 1.24 -1.28
C TYR A 77 -14.65 1.92 0.04
N VAL A 78 -15.61 2.47 0.79
CA VAL A 78 -15.37 3.05 2.13
C VAL A 78 -15.64 2.01 3.21
N GLU A 79 -16.77 1.30 3.13
CA GLU A 79 -17.17 0.30 4.14
C GLU A 79 -16.63 -1.11 3.82
N GLY A 80 -16.19 -1.37 2.59
CA GLY A 80 -15.59 -2.64 2.18
C GLY A 80 -16.59 -3.80 2.00
N LEU A 81 -17.88 -3.49 1.86
CA LEU A 81 -18.95 -4.48 1.78
C LEU A 81 -18.96 -5.25 0.46
N THR A 82 -19.50 -6.47 0.49
CA THR A 82 -19.75 -7.25 -0.72
C THR A 82 -20.98 -6.70 -1.45
N LEU A 83 -21.09 -6.96 -2.76
CA LEU A 83 -22.27 -6.52 -3.52
C LEU A 83 -23.57 -7.19 -3.05
N GLU A 84 -23.45 -8.35 -2.38
CA GLU A 84 -24.55 -9.07 -1.76
C GLU A 84 -25.05 -8.32 -0.52
N SER A 85 -24.17 -8.02 0.44
CA SER A 85 -24.53 -7.24 1.61
C SER A 85 -25.08 -5.85 1.26
N ILE A 86 -24.54 -5.21 0.21
CA ILE A 86 -25.05 -3.93 -0.29
C ILE A 86 -26.48 -4.06 -0.82
N ALA A 87 -26.78 -5.16 -1.52
CA ALA A 87 -28.12 -5.42 -2.05
C ALA A 87 -29.12 -5.64 -0.91
N ASP A 88 -28.74 -6.40 0.11
CA ASP A 88 -29.55 -6.66 1.30
C ASP A 88 -29.82 -5.38 2.08
N GLU A 89 -28.81 -4.54 2.31
CA GLU A 89 -28.95 -3.28 3.05
C GLU A 89 -29.79 -2.23 2.31
N LEU A 90 -29.67 -2.17 0.98
CA LEU A 90 -30.43 -1.21 0.16
C LEU A 90 -31.81 -1.75 -0.23
N GLY A 91 -32.13 -3.00 0.09
CA GLY A 91 -33.41 -3.64 -0.26
C GLY A 91 -33.60 -3.88 -1.77
N TYR A 92 -32.51 -3.98 -2.54
CA TYR A 92 -32.56 -4.24 -3.98
C TYR A 92 -32.12 -5.66 -4.31
N SER A 93 -32.47 -6.15 -5.50
CA SER A 93 -31.95 -7.43 -5.97
C SER A 93 -30.44 -7.33 -6.28
N LEU A 94 -29.72 -8.41 -6.00
CA LEU A 94 -28.29 -8.53 -6.33
C LEU A 94 -28.01 -8.25 -7.81
N SER A 95 -28.88 -8.72 -8.71
CA SER A 95 -28.74 -8.51 -10.15
C SER A 95 -28.81 -7.03 -10.52
N TYR A 96 -29.73 -6.28 -9.90
CA TYR A 96 -29.87 -4.84 -10.12
C TYR A 96 -28.63 -4.07 -9.65
N ILE A 97 -28.12 -4.36 -8.44
CA ILE A 97 -26.90 -3.75 -7.90
C ILE A 97 -25.68 -4.09 -8.77
N LYS A 98 -25.54 -5.34 -9.24
CA LYS A 98 -24.46 -5.73 -10.16
C LYS A 98 -24.50 -4.96 -11.48
N SER A 99 -25.69 -4.81 -12.08
CA SER A 99 -25.88 -4.05 -13.32
C SER A 99 -25.51 -2.58 -13.13
N LYS A 100 -26.01 -1.95 -12.06
CA LYS A 100 -25.69 -0.55 -11.71
C LYS A 100 -24.20 -0.35 -11.42
N HIS A 101 -23.58 -1.27 -10.71
CA HIS A 101 -22.14 -1.22 -10.47
C HIS A 101 -21.34 -1.29 -11.77
N ALA A 102 -21.73 -2.15 -12.73
CA ALA A 102 -21.07 -2.26 -14.02
C ALA A 102 -21.22 -0.98 -14.87
N GLU A 103 -22.39 -0.32 -14.80
CA GLU A 103 -22.65 0.98 -15.44
C GLU A 103 -21.73 2.07 -14.86
N LEU A 104 -21.64 2.17 -13.53
CA LEU A 104 -20.75 3.12 -12.84
C LEU A 104 -19.28 2.89 -13.23
N MET A 105 -18.85 1.63 -13.27
CA MET A 105 -17.49 1.29 -13.67
C MET A 105 -17.20 1.66 -15.14
N ARG A 106 -18.20 1.64 -16.03
CA ARG A 106 -18.06 2.16 -17.40
C ARG A 106 -17.84 3.67 -17.40
N ILE A 107 -18.63 4.42 -16.63
CA ILE A 107 -18.54 5.89 -16.53
C ILE A 107 -17.17 6.31 -15.96
N ILE A 108 -16.72 5.67 -14.87
CA ILE A 108 -15.43 5.96 -14.24
C ILE A 108 -14.27 5.69 -15.20
N ARG A 109 -14.29 4.56 -15.92
CA ARG A 109 -13.27 4.23 -16.93
C ARG A 109 -13.26 5.22 -18.08
N PHE A 110 -14.43 5.68 -18.52
CA PHE A 110 -14.54 6.68 -19.58
C PHE A 110 -13.93 8.02 -19.14
N ASN A 111 -14.25 8.50 -17.94
CA ASN A 111 -13.74 9.76 -17.41
C ASN A 111 -12.21 9.72 -17.17
N LYS A 112 -11.69 8.58 -16.69
CA LYS A 112 -10.23 8.39 -16.56
C LYS A 112 -9.51 8.49 -17.90
N LYS A 113 -10.13 8.03 -19.00
CA LYS A 113 -9.55 8.05 -20.34
C LYS A 113 -9.57 9.45 -20.98
N SER A 114 -10.55 10.29 -20.65
CA SER A 114 -10.59 11.69 -21.14
C SER A 114 -9.55 12.57 -20.47
N ILE A 115 -9.29 12.40 -19.18
CA ILE A 115 -8.33 13.22 -18.41
C ILE A 115 -6.88 13.01 -18.90
N VAL A 116 -6.52 11.78 -19.31
CA VAL A 116 -5.16 11.46 -19.82
C VAL A 116 -4.89 12.07 -21.21
N ARG A 117 -5.92 12.43 -21.97
CA ARG A 117 -5.78 13.02 -23.31
C ARG A 117 -5.60 14.54 -23.30
N THR A 118 -5.91 15.21 -22.18
CA THR A 118 -5.88 16.67 -22.04
C THR A 118 -4.59 17.23 -21.45
N VAL A 119 -3.64 16.37 -21.03
CA VAL A 119 -2.31 16.83 -20.60
C VAL A 119 -1.43 16.97 -21.84
N PRO A 120 -1.03 18.20 -22.24
CA PRO A 120 -0.11 18.38 -23.36
C PRO A 120 1.25 17.78 -23.00
N ARG A 121 1.88 17.11 -23.97
CA ARG A 121 3.23 16.55 -23.87
C ARG A 121 4.28 17.62 -23.57
#